data_AF-A0A6B1C074-F1
#
_entry.id   AF-A0A6B1C074-F1
#
_cell.length_a   1.000
_cell.length_b   1.000
_cell.length_c   1.000
_cell.angle_alpha   90.00
_cell.angle_beta   90.00
_cell.angle_gamma   90.00
#
_symmetry.space_group_name_H-M   'P 1'
#
loop_
_entity.id
_entity.type
_entity.pdbx_description
1 polymer ?
#
loop_
_entity_poly.entity_id
_entity_poly.type
_entity_poly.pdbx_seq_one_letter_code
_entity_poly.pdbx_strand_id
1 'polypeptide(L)'
;MRDALIAEQENLLNVYRCMFQIDTHAVPGGCQNDQPAQPPQTSDRPPPEPTADDIAMRDALIAEQENLLNVYRCMFQIDTHAVPGGCQNDQPAQNP
;
A
#
# COMPACT_ATOMS: atom_id res chain seq x y z
N MET A 1 -10.12 3.39 15.75
CA MET A 1 -9.28 4.55 15.31
C MET A 1 -8.83 4.38 13.86
N ARG A 2 -8.22 3.24 13.48
CA ARG A 2 -7.85 2.93 12.09
C ARG A 2 -9.04 3.00 11.11
N ASP A 3 -10.19 2.47 11.50
CA ASP A 3 -11.38 2.45 10.63
C ASP A 3 -11.94 3.86 10.35
N ALA A 4 -11.84 4.77 11.32
CA ALA A 4 -12.22 6.18 11.12
C ALA A 4 -11.28 6.89 10.13
N LEU A 5 -9.97 6.58 10.16
CA LEU A 5 -9.01 7.14 9.20
C LEU A 5 -9.21 6.58 7.79
N ILE A 6 -9.57 5.31 7.66
CA ILE A 6 -9.88 4.70 6.35
C ILE A 6 -11.16 5.31 5.79
N ALA A 7 -12.23 5.40 6.60
CA ALA A 7 -13.49 6.00 6.18
C ALA A 7 -13.33 7.46 5.73
N GLU A 8 -12.47 8.23 6.40
CA GLU A 8 -12.19 9.61 5.99
C GLU A 8 -11.37 9.69 4.70
N GLN A 9 -10.41 8.79 4.49
CA GLN A 9 -9.67 8.73 3.24
C GLN A 9 -10.57 8.33 2.06
N GLU A 10 -11.45 7.36 2.24
CA GLU A 10 -12.43 6.95 1.22
C GLU A 10 -13.43 8.07 0.92
N ASN A 11 -13.88 8.80 1.96
CA ASN A 11 -14.74 9.96 1.79
C ASN A 11 -14.04 11.08 1.01
N LEU A 12 -12.80 11.41 1.36
CA LEU A 12 -12.03 12.43 0.64
C LEU A 12 -11.86 12.08 -0.85
N LEU A 13 -11.58 10.81 -1.16
CA LEU A 13 -11.50 10.34 -2.55
C LEU A 13 -12.84 10.48 -3.28
N ASN A 14 -13.95 10.12 -2.63
CA ASN A 14 -15.29 10.26 -3.22
C ASN A 14 -15.71 11.71 -3.42
N VAL A 15 -15.30 12.62 -2.53
CA VAL A 15 -15.47 14.08 -2.72
C VAL A 15 -14.77 14.53 -4.00
N TYR A 16 -13.52 14.12 -4.23
CA TYR A 16 -12.81 14.50 -5.46
C TYR A 16 -13.44 13.89 -6.71
N ARG A 17 -13.89 12.63 -6.67
CA ARG A 17 -14.62 12.00 -7.78
C ARG A 17 -15.86 12.81 -8.18
N CYS A 18 -16.65 13.26 -7.22
CA CYS A 18 -17.84 14.07 -7.48
C CYS A 18 -17.48 15.48 -7.96
N MET A 19 -16.51 16.14 -7.33
CA MET A 19 -16.11 17.51 -7.69
C MET A 19 -15.54 17.61 -9.10
N PHE A 20 -14.80 16.60 -9.55
CA PHE A 20 -14.18 16.60 -10.87
C PHE A 20 -14.95 15.78 -11.92
N GLN A 21 -16.07 15.17 -11.55
CA GLN A 21 -16.87 14.30 -12.42
C GLN A 21 -16.06 13.12 -13.00
N ILE A 22 -15.19 12.53 -12.18
CA ILE A 22 -14.34 11.40 -12.54
C ILE A 22 -14.82 10.18 -11.74
N ASP A 23 -15.00 9.04 -12.43
CA ASP A 23 -15.38 7.77 -11.80
C ASP A 23 -16.59 7.88 -10.86
N THR A 24 -17.57 8.72 -11.21
CA THR A 24 -18.77 8.97 -10.38
C THR A 24 -19.61 7.72 -10.13
N HIS A 25 -19.51 6.74 -11.03
CA HIS A 25 -20.12 5.41 -10.88
C HIS A 25 -19.50 4.59 -9.72
N ALA A 26 -18.30 4.93 -9.26
CA ALA A 26 -17.63 4.29 -8.14
C ALA A 26 -17.98 4.93 -6.78
N VAL A 27 -18.75 6.03 -6.77
CA VAL A 27 -19.22 6.70 -5.55
C VAL A 27 -20.51 6.02 -5.06
N PRO A 28 -20.53 5.42 -3.85
CA PRO A 28 -21.72 4.83 -3.27
C PRO A 28 -22.86 5.87 -3.15
N GLY A 29 -24.05 5.52 -3.64
CA GLY A 29 -25.19 6.44 -3.71
C GLY A 29 -25.09 7.55 -4.76
N GLY A 30 -23.97 7.63 -5.47
CA GLY A 30 -23.70 8.60 -6.52
C GLY A 30 -23.32 10.00 -6.00
N CYS A 31 -23.27 10.94 -6.95
CA CYS A 31 -22.93 12.34 -6.67
C CYS A 31 -24.17 13.23 -6.77
N GLN A 32 -24.26 14.20 -5.87
CA GLN A 32 -25.28 15.25 -5.88
C GLN A 32 -24.62 16.59 -5.53
N ASN A 33 -24.83 17.61 -6.36
CA ASN A 33 -24.24 18.94 -6.19
C ASN A 33 -22.72 18.89 -5.99
N ASP A 34 -22.01 18.15 -6.84
CA ASP A 34 -20.55 17.97 -6.79
C ASP A 34 -20.01 17.33 -5.48
N GLN A 35 -20.89 16.71 -4.69
CA GLN A 35 -20.55 16.01 -3.45
C GLN A 35 -21.10 14.57 -3.45
N PRO A 36 -20.54 13.66 -2.64
CA PRO A 36 -21.13 12.35 -2.42
C PRO A 36 -22.55 12.50 -1.86
N ALA A 37 -23.50 11.77 -2.42
CA ALA A 37 -24.89 11.80 -1.96
C ALA A 37 -25.07 11.12 -0.58
N GLN A 38 -24.08 10.34 -0.16
CA GLN A 38 -24.07 9.62 1.11
C GLN A 38 -22.89 10.08 1.98
N PRO A 39 -23.07 10.15 3.31
CA PRO A 39 -21.99 10.46 4.24
C PRO A 39 -20.94 9.33 4.26
N PRO A 40 -19.72 9.61 4.77
CA PRO A 40 -18.71 8.59 5.00
C PRO A 40 -19.31 7.38 5.69
N GLN A 41 -19.16 6.20 5.07
CA GLN A 41 -19.60 4.96 5.67
C GLN A 41 -18.43 4.43 6.51
N THR A 42 -18.54 4.48 7.82
CA THR A 42 -17.68 3.66 8.68
C THR A 42 -18.24 2.24 8.64
N SER A 43 -17.51 1.31 8.03
CA SER A 43 -17.84 -0.10 8.17
C SER A 43 -17.67 -0.48 9.65
N ASP A 44 -18.77 -0.86 10.31
CA ASP A 44 -18.72 -1.50 11.63
C ASP A 44 -18.11 -2.91 11.55
N ARG A 45 -17.95 -3.44 10.34
CA ARG A 45 -17.27 -4.71 10.11
C ARG A 45 -15.76 -4.43 10.05
N PRO A 46 -14.96 -5.03 10.94
CA PRO A 46 -13.51 -5.03 10.78
C PRO A 46 -13.18 -5.55 9.38
N PRO A 47 -12.14 -5.00 8.71
CA PRO A 47 -11.66 -5.60 7.47
C PRO A 47 -11.43 -7.11 7.70
N PRO A 48 -11.70 -7.96 6.70
CA PRO A 48 -11.46 -9.39 6.84
C PRO A 48 -10.02 -9.60 7.30
N GLU A 49 -9.82 -10.52 8.22
CA GLU A 49 -8.46 -10.92 8.58
C GLU A 49 -7.74 -11.38 7.31
N PRO A 50 -6.47 -10.98 7.10
CA PRO A 50 -5.70 -11.42 5.96
C PRO A 50 -5.72 -12.94 5.87
N THR A 51 -6.00 -13.47 4.68
CA THR A 51 -5.90 -14.90 4.43
C THR A 51 -4.43 -15.34 4.45
N ALA A 52 -4.20 -16.65 4.53
CA ALA A 52 -2.86 -17.19 4.38
C ALA A 52 -2.22 -16.79 3.03
N ASP A 53 -3.03 -16.70 1.97
CA ASP A 53 -2.58 -16.28 0.64
C ASP A 53 -2.21 -14.78 0.61
N ASP A 54 -2.97 -13.93 1.29
CA ASP A 54 -2.65 -12.49 1.41
C ASP A 54 -1.31 -12.30 2.14
N ILE A 55 -1.07 -13.09 3.19
CA ILE A 55 0.18 -13.07 3.95
C ILE A 55 1.34 -13.58 3.09
N ALA A 56 1.16 -14.69 2.36
CA ALA A 56 2.18 -15.24 1.49
C ALA A 56 2.55 -14.26 0.35
N MET A 57 1.56 -13.61 -0.25
CA MET A 57 1.78 -12.60 -1.29
C MET A 57 2.53 -11.38 -0.74
N ARG A 58 2.12 -10.89 0.44
CA ARG A 58 2.82 -9.81 1.13
C ARG A 58 4.29 -10.17 1.37
N ASP A 59 4.55 -11.35 1.91
CA ASP A 59 5.89 -11.77 2.28
C ASP A 59 6.79 -11.96 1.04
N ALA A 60 6.23 -12.45 -0.07
CA ALA A 60 6.93 -12.51 -1.35
C ALA A 60 7.32 -11.12 -1.87
N LEU A 61 6.40 -10.16 -1.85
CA LEU A 61 6.65 -8.78 -2.30
C LEU A 61 7.66 -8.05 -1.40
N ILE A 62 7.65 -8.32 -0.09
CA ILE A 62 8.65 -7.79 0.84
C ILE A 62 10.03 -8.36 0.51
N ALA A 63 10.13 -9.68 0.31
CA ALA A 63 11.40 -10.33 -0.02
C ALA A 63 12.00 -9.77 -1.33
N GLU A 64 11.17 -9.54 -2.36
CA GLU A 64 11.62 -8.92 -3.61
C GLU A 64 12.13 -7.50 -3.41
N GLN A 65 11.43 -6.68 -2.62
CA GLN A 65 11.86 -5.31 -2.31
C GLN A 65 13.13 -5.26 -1.49
N GLU A 66 13.27 -6.13 -0.48
CA GLU A 66 14.48 -6.23 0.32
C GLU A 66 15.68 -6.68 -0.51
N ASN A 67 15.47 -7.60 -1.46
CA ASN A 67 16.51 -8.01 -2.39
C ASN A 67 16.96 -6.84 -3.29
N LEU A 68 16.01 -6.11 -3.88
CA LEU A 68 16.32 -4.93 -4.70
C LEU A 68 17.06 -3.85 -3.89
N LEU A 69 16.62 -3.58 -2.66
CA LEU A 69 17.28 -2.62 -1.78
C LEU A 69 18.71 -3.06 -1.47
N ASN A 70 18.93 -4.34 -1.19
CA ASN A 70 20.26 -4.88 -0.91
C ASN A 70 21.19 -4.78 -2.14
N VAL A 71 20.65 -4.96 -3.35
CA VAL A 71 21.39 -4.68 -4.59
C VAL A 71 21.87 -3.24 -4.64
N TYR A 72 20.99 -2.27 -4.36
CA TYR A 72 21.37 -0.86 -4.38
C TYR A 72 22.35 -0.50 -3.25
N ARG A 73 22.18 -1.04 -2.05
CA ARG A 73 23.13 -0.87 -0.94
C ARG A 73 24.54 -1.29 -1.34
N CYS A 74 24.68 -2.44 -1.99
CA CYS A 74 25.98 -2.89 -2.49
C CYS A 74 26.50 -2.05 -3.66
N MET A 75 25.64 -1.71 -4.62
CA MET A 75 26.05 -0.94 -5.80
C MET A 75 26.53 0.48 -5.45
N PHE A 76 25.94 1.11 -4.44
CA PHE A 76 26.28 2.46 -4.01
C PHE A 76 27.16 2.50 -2.75
N GLN A 77 27.52 1.35 -2.18
CA GLN A 77 28.31 1.24 -0.96
C GLN A 77 27.69 1.99 0.24
N ILE A 78 26.36 1.89 0.37
CA ILE A 78 25.57 2.50 1.45
C ILE A 78 25.01 1.38 2.32
N ASP A 79 25.12 1.53 3.64
CA ASP A 79 24.56 0.59 4.61
C ASP A 79 24.89 -0.89 4.33
N THR A 80 26.09 -1.16 3.81
CA THR A 80 26.51 -2.51 3.40
C THR A 80 26.54 -3.52 4.55
N HIS A 81 26.65 -3.05 5.79
CA HIS A 81 26.52 -3.84 7.01
C HIS A 81 25.10 -4.38 7.25
N ALA A 82 24.09 -3.81 6.60
CA ALA A 82 22.69 -4.25 6.67
C ALA A 82 22.34 -5.30 5.61
N VAL A 83 23.25 -5.60 4.67
CA VAL A 83 23.06 -6.63 3.65
C VAL A 83 23.43 -8.01 4.23
N PRO A 84 22.49 -8.97 4.31
CA PRO A 84 22.82 -10.33 4.75
C PRO A 84 23.90 -10.96 3.87
N GLY A 85 24.93 -11.56 4.49
CA GLY A 85 26.10 -12.11 3.78
C GLY A 85 27.10 -11.06 3.29
N GLY A 86 26.76 -9.77 3.39
CA GLY A 86 27.58 -8.64 2.95
C GLY A 86 27.53 -8.39 1.45
N CYS A 87 28.42 -7.52 0.97
CA CYS A 87 28.54 -7.15 -0.44
C CYS A 87 29.84 -7.70 -1.04
N GLN A 88 29.77 -8.27 -2.24
CA GLN A 88 30.90 -8.72 -3.04
C GLN A 88 30.72 -8.24 -4.48
N ASN A 89 31.74 -7.60 -5.06
CA ASN A 89 31.72 -7.06 -6.42
C ASN A 89 30.47 -6.19 -6.71
N ASP A 90 30.17 -5.26 -5.79
CA ASP A 90 29.02 -4.35 -5.88
C ASP A 90 27.64 -5.05 -5.91
N GLN A 91 27.57 -6.32 -5.51
CA GLN A 91 26.34 -7.11 -5.42
C GLN A 91 26.21 -7.76 -4.03
N PRO A 92 24.99 -8.11 -3.59
CA PRO A 92 24.82 -8.92 -2.39
C PRO A 92 25.55 -10.24 -2.56
N ALA A 93 26.28 -10.67 -1.53
CA ALA A 93 26.84 -12.01 -1.51
C ALA A 93 25.69 -13.00 -1.65
N GLN A 94 25.77 -13.90 -2.63
CA GLN A 94 24.85 -15.02 -2.70
C GLN A 94 25.09 -15.84 -1.44
N ASN A 95 24.14 -15.82 -0.49
CA ASN A 95 24.18 -16.74 0.63
C ASN A 95 24.28 -18.17 0.04
N PRO A 96 25.23 -19.01 0.49
CA PRO A 96 25.21 -20.44 0.19
C PRO A 96 23.96 -21.13 0.76
#